data_AF-A6GUE5-F1
#
_entry.id   AF-A6GUE5-F1
#
_cell.length_a   1.000
_cell.length_b   1.000
_cell.length_c   1.000
_cell.angle_alpha   90.00
_cell.angle_beta   90.00
_cell.angle_gamma   90.00
#
_symmetry.space_group_name_H-M   'P 1'
#
loop_
_entity.id
_entity.type
_entity.pdbx_description
1 polymer ?
#
loop_
_entity_poly.entity_id
_entity_poly.type
_entity_poly.pdbx_seq_one_letter_code
_entity_poly.pdbx_strand_id
1 'polypeptide(L)'
;MLSITSSAIDSTEKLATIFDSNEDLSDLQQEEILDWIQNIVTQAAALSRYFWTVKKKEKIHKQRSQYLRRVFCISEESAIKNRDLRNLIEHFDENLDVFVSKPVVGTILPNYVGEEPDTQGAPLHVFRAFYNRIGVFEVLGHRFELQPIVDEIYEIHRKLISFSESGYVFRNAV
;
A
#
# COMPACT_ATOMS: atom_id res chain seq x y z
N MET A 1 5.55 -5.46 -13.97
CA MET A 1 5.91 -4.64 -12.80
C MET A 1 5.87 -3.15 -13.12
N LEU A 2 6.32 -2.69 -14.30
CA LEU A 2 6.28 -1.25 -14.63
C LEU A 2 4.87 -0.65 -14.54
N SER A 3 3.86 -1.30 -15.15
CA SER A 3 2.46 -0.88 -15.04
C SER A 3 1.93 -0.82 -13.60
N ILE A 4 2.34 -1.76 -12.74
CA ILE A 4 1.99 -1.80 -11.31
C ILE A 4 2.57 -0.58 -10.59
N THR A 5 3.86 -0.30 -10.80
CA THR A 5 4.52 0.86 -10.20
C THR A 5 4.01 2.19 -10.76
N SER A 6 3.73 2.30 -12.07
CA SER A 6 3.16 3.50 -12.67
C SER A 6 1.79 3.82 -12.08
N SER A 7 0.91 2.82 -11.98
CA SER A 7 -0.42 3.03 -11.38
C SER A 7 -0.34 3.52 -9.93
N ALA A 8 0.60 2.99 -9.13
CA ALA A 8 0.81 3.46 -7.77
C ALA A 8 1.37 4.88 -7.71
N ILE A 9 2.30 5.23 -8.61
CA ILE A 9 2.86 6.57 -8.72
C ILE A 9 1.78 7.57 -9.13
N ASP A 10 0.95 7.27 -10.12
CA ASP A 10 -0.16 8.14 -10.54
C ASP A 10 -1.11 8.43 -9.35
N SER A 11 -1.41 7.41 -8.53
CA SER A 11 -2.20 7.60 -7.30
C SER A 11 -1.45 8.40 -6.23
N THR A 12 -0.13 8.27 -6.15
CA THR A 12 0.70 9.04 -5.21
C THR A 12 0.77 10.51 -5.61
N GLU A 13 0.90 10.81 -6.90
CA GLU A 13 0.89 12.16 -7.44
C GLU A 13 -0.46 12.85 -7.21
N LYS A 14 -1.57 12.12 -7.41
CA LYS A 14 -2.90 12.61 -7.03
C LYS A 14 -3.03 12.83 -5.53
N LEU A 15 -2.50 11.94 -4.70
CA LEU A 15 -2.50 12.13 -3.25
C LEU A 15 -1.62 13.32 -2.82
N ALA A 16 -0.56 13.65 -3.56
CA ALA A 16 0.28 14.79 -3.21
C ALA A 16 -0.49 16.13 -3.28
N THR A 17 -1.52 16.24 -4.12
CA THR A 17 -2.32 17.47 -4.25
C THR A 17 -3.07 17.81 -2.97
N ILE A 18 -3.44 16.82 -2.15
CA ILE A 18 -4.13 17.09 -0.87
C ILE A 18 -3.24 17.77 0.17
N PHE A 19 -1.93 17.78 -0.06
CA PHE A 19 -0.95 18.46 0.79
C PHE A 19 -0.49 19.79 0.19
N ASP A 20 -0.91 20.13 -1.03
CA ASP A 20 -0.63 21.42 -1.65
C ASP A 20 -1.64 22.45 -1.17
N SER A 21 -1.16 23.48 -0.47
CA SER A 21 -2.02 24.56 0.05
C SER A 21 -2.61 25.46 -1.05
N ASN A 22 -2.17 25.33 -2.30
CA ASN A 22 -2.66 26.10 -3.44
C ASN A 22 -3.75 25.39 -4.25
N GLU A 23 -4.01 24.10 -3.98
CA GLU A 23 -5.02 23.32 -4.69
C GLU A 23 -6.42 23.55 -4.09
N ASP A 24 -7.43 23.66 -4.97
CA ASP A 24 -8.83 23.70 -4.55
C ASP A 24 -9.34 22.27 -4.37
N LEU A 25 -9.51 21.88 -3.11
CA LEU A 25 -9.96 20.55 -2.72
C LEU A 25 -11.47 20.50 -2.40
N SER A 26 -12.23 21.57 -2.71
CA SER A 26 -13.65 21.67 -2.33
C SER A 26 -14.55 20.60 -2.95
N ASP A 27 -14.20 20.09 -4.12
CA ASP A 27 -14.92 19.01 -4.81
C ASP A 27 -14.38 17.60 -4.48
N LEU A 28 -13.25 17.50 -3.77
CA LEU A 28 -12.58 16.22 -3.53
C LEU A 28 -13.28 15.42 -2.43
N GLN A 29 -13.79 14.24 -2.79
CA GLN A 29 -14.48 13.38 -1.83
C GLN A 29 -13.48 12.53 -1.02
N GLN A 30 -13.82 12.22 0.24
CA GLN A 30 -12.97 11.37 1.09
C GLN A 30 -12.76 9.99 0.45
N GLU A 31 -13.79 9.47 -0.21
CA GLU A 31 -13.76 8.22 -0.96
C GLU A 31 -12.67 8.22 -2.03
N GLU A 32 -12.51 9.31 -2.79
CA GLU A 32 -11.53 9.40 -3.86
C GLU A 32 -10.10 9.36 -3.30
N ILE A 33 -9.85 10.05 -2.19
CA ILE A 33 -8.55 10.03 -1.48
C ILE A 33 -8.25 8.60 -1.00
N LEU A 34 -9.23 7.95 -0.37
CA LEU A 34 -9.07 6.59 0.13
C LEU A 34 -8.87 5.58 -1.01
N ASP A 35 -9.50 5.78 -2.15
CA ASP A 35 -9.33 4.92 -3.33
C ASP A 35 -7.93 5.07 -3.93
N TRP A 36 -7.33 6.26 -3.94
CA TRP A 36 -5.93 6.44 -4.34
C TRP A 36 -4.97 5.72 -3.38
N ILE A 37 -5.17 5.86 -2.08
CA ILE A 37 -4.35 5.19 -1.06
C ILE A 37 -4.50 3.66 -1.13
N GLN A 38 -5.74 3.20 -1.27
CA GLN A 38 -6.04 1.77 -1.44
C GLN A 38 -5.40 1.21 -2.71
N ASN A 39 -5.35 1.98 -3.80
CA ASN A 39 -4.61 1.58 -5.00
C ASN A 39 -3.10 1.46 -4.71
N ILE A 40 -2.47 2.43 -4.04
CA ILE A 40 -1.04 2.36 -3.66
C ILE A 40 -0.75 1.07 -2.88
N VAL A 41 -1.54 0.79 -1.85
CA VAL A 41 -1.40 -0.41 -1.01
C VAL A 41 -1.66 -1.70 -1.80
N THR A 42 -2.64 -1.70 -2.70
CA THR A 42 -2.95 -2.84 -3.57
C THR A 42 -1.79 -3.15 -4.53
N GLN A 43 -1.22 -2.13 -5.15
CA GLN A 43 -0.05 -2.30 -6.02
C GLN A 43 1.18 -2.74 -5.23
N ALA A 44 1.39 -2.23 -4.02
CA ALA A 44 2.45 -2.68 -3.11
C ALA A 44 2.34 -4.19 -2.79
N ALA A 45 1.14 -4.65 -2.44
CA ALA A 45 0.85 -6.06 -2.21
C ALA A 45 1.12 -6.91 -3.47
N ALA A 46 0.76 -6.40 -4.65
CA ALA A 46 1.06 -7.05 -5.92
C ALA A 46 2.56 -7.15 -6.22
N LEU A 47 3.35 -6.11 -5.95
CA LEU A 47 4.81 -6.11 -6.07
C LEU A 47 5.45 -7.11 -5.12
N SER A 48 4.97 -7.14 -3.88
CA SER A 48 5.43 -8.05 -2.83
C SER A 48 5.46 -9.52 -3.28
N ARG A 49 4.49 -9.96 -4.09
CA ARG A 49 4.43 -11.35 -4.60
C ARG A 49 5.57 -11.72 -5.57
N TYR A 50 6.17 -10.74 -6.25
CA TYR A 50 7.35 -10.97 -7.08
C TYR A 50 8.60 -11.20 -6.22
N PHE A 51 8.72 -10.42 -5.15
CA PHE A 51 9.91 -10.39 -4.30
C PHE A 51 9.85 -11.38 -3.15
N TRP A 52 8.69 -11.81 -2.67
CA TRP A 52 8.55 -12.82 -1.62
C TRP A 52 7.47 -13.84 -2.00
N THR A 53 7.90 -15.08 -2.24
CA THR A 53 6.99 -16.17 -2.57
C THR A 53 6.11 -16.57 -1.37
N VAL A 54 4.82 -16.82 -1.62
CA VAL A 54 3.81 -17.14 -0.60
C VAL A 54 3.77 -18.65 -0.27
N LYS A 55 4.25 -19.52 -1.17
CA LYS A 55 4.18 -20.99 -0.99
C LYS A 55 5.57 -21.64 -0.99
N LYS A 56 5.81 -22.49 0.02
CA LYS A 56 7.06 -23.24 0.25
C LYS A 56 7.39 -24.32 -0.81
N LYS A 57 6.49 -24.59 -1.77
CA LYS A 57 6.50 -25.88 -2.49
C LYS A 57 7.29 -25.94 -3.80
N GLU A 58 7.68 -24.81 -4.41
CA GLU A 58 8.37 -24.85 -5.70
C GLU A 58 9.69 -24.08 -5.71
N LYS A 59 10.80 -24.81 -5.93
CA LYS A 59 12.18 -24.30 -6.00
C LYS A 59 12.31 -23.13 -6.97
N ILE A 60 11.58 -23.16 -8.09
CA ILE A 60 11.64 -22.15 -9.15
C ILE A 60 11.14 -20.78 -8.69
N HIS A 61 10.05 -20.70 -7.92
CA HIS A 61 9.50 -19.44 -7.42
C HIS A 61 10.39 -18.80 -6.37
N LYS A 62 11.01 -19.62 -5.51
CA LYS A 62 11.99 -19.14 -4.53
C LYS A 62 13.20 -18.53 -5.24
N GLN A 63 13.76 -19.22 -6.24
CA GLN A 63 14.90 -18.73 -7.03
C GLN A 63 14.58 -17.41 -7.73
N ARG A 64 13.41 -17.31 -8.40
CA ARG A 64 12.95 -16.05 -9.01
C ARG A 64 12.90 -14.92 -8.00
N SER A 65 12.27 -15.15 -6.84
CA SER A 65 12.12 -14.11 -5.81
C SER A 65 13.48 -13.63 -5.29
N GLN A 66 14.43 -14.53 -5.06
CA GLN A 66 15.79 -14.19 -4.60
C GLN A 66 16.58 -13.46 -5.67
N TYR A 67 16.45 -13.86 -6.93
CA TYR A 67 17.07 -13.17 -8.05
C TYR A 67 16.54 -11.73 -8.17
N LEU A 68 15.22 -11.55 -8.15
CA LEU A 68 14.60 -10.23 -8.23
C LEU A 68 14.99 -9.34 -7.05
N ARG A 69 14.98 -9.84 -5.81
CA ARG A 69 15.42 -9.04 -4.65
C ARG A 69 16.87 -8.56 -4.81
N ARG A 70 17.77 -9.40 -5.35
CA ARG A 70 19.16 -8.99 -5.63
C ARG A 70 19.24 -7.92 -6.72
N VAL A 71 18.60 -8.15 -7.87
CA VAL A 71 18.58 -7.20 -9.00
C VAL A 71 18.05 -5.84 -8.57
N PHE A 72 16.97 -5.84 -7.78
CA PHE A 72 16.31 -4.62 -7.31
C PHE A 72 16.91 -4.06 -6.02
N CYS A 73 17.90 -4.74 -5.42
CA CYS A 73 18.51 -4.37 -4.14
C CYS A 73 17.49 -4.18 -2.99
N ILE A 74 16.44 -5.01 -2.96
CA ILE A 74 15.37 -4.90 -1.98
C ILE A 74 15.75 -5.62 -0.69
N SER A 75 15.66 -4.90 0.42
CA SER A 75 15.93 -5.40 1.77
C SER A 75 14.86 -6.40 2.24
N GLU A 76 15.24 -7.30 3.15
CA GLU A 76 14.28 -8.14 3.88
C GLU A 76 13.42 -7.33 4.87
N GLU A 77 13.78 -6.07 5.16
CA GLU A 77 13.02 -5.12 5.99
C GLU A 77 12.16 -4.14 5.16
N SER A 78 12.07 -4.36 3.84
CA SER A 78 11.29 -3.51 2.94
C SER A 78 9.81 -3.44 3.36
N ALA A 79 9.25 -2.23 3.36
CA ALA A 79 7.86 -1.97 3.79
C ALA A 79 6.82 -2.76 2.98
N ILE A 80 7.11 -3.03 1.70
CA ILE A 80 6.22 -3.81 0.83
C ILE A 80 6.24 -5.32 1.11
N LYS A 81 7.13 -5.81 2.00
CA LYS A 81 7.12 -7.22 2.44
C LYS A 81 5.94 -7.55 3.34
N ASN A 82 5.31 -6.55 3.97
CA ASN A 82 4.29 -6.76 4.99
C ASN A 82 3.24 -7.82 4.54
N ARG A 83 3.05 -8.85 5.38
CA ARG A 83 2.11 -9.94 5.08
C ARG A 83 0.68 -9.56 5.39
N ASP A 84 0.47 -8.76 6.43
CA ASP A 84 -0.85 -8.28 6.81
C ASP A 84 -1.41 -7.38 5.71
N LEU A 85 -0.57 -6.52 5.12
CA LEU A 85 -0.91 -5.73 3.93
C LEU A 85 -1.43 -6.61 2.78
N ARG A 86 -0.73 -7.71 2.48
CA ARG A 86 -1.13 -8.64 1.42
C ARG A 86 -2.42 -9.37 1.74
N ASN A 87 -2.50 -9.96 2.92
CA ASN A 87 -3.66 -10.74 3.36
C ASN A 87 -4.92 -9.86 3.40
N LEU A 88 -4.77 -8.62 3.86
CA LEU A 88 -5.88 -7.69 3.98
C LEU A 88 -6.45 -7.29 2.63
N ILE A 89 -5.60 -7.08 1.62
CA ILE A 89 -6.03 -6.78 0.25
C ILE A 89 -6.61 -8.03 -0.45
N GLU A 90 -5.99 -9.19 -0.28
CA GLU A 90 -6.44 -10.43 -0.95
C GLU A 90 -7.78 -10.97 -0.40
N HIS A 91 -8.07 -10.70 0.87
CA HIS A 91 -9.24 -11.23 1.58
C HIS A 91 -10.05 -10.10 2.25
N PHE A 92 -10.16 -8.94 1.61
CA PHE A 92 -10.84 -7.79 2.21
C PHE A 92 -12.31 -8.10 2.57
N ASP A 93 -13.03 -8.79 1.69
CA ASP A 93 -14.40 -9.25 1.90
C ASP A 93 -14.52 -10.21 3.09
N GLU A 94 -13.64 -11.21 3.18
CA GLU A 94 -13.61 -12.14 4.32
C GLU A 94 -13.26 -11.41 5.64
N ASN A 95 -12.33 -10.45 5.61
CA ASN A 95 -11.98 -9.65 6.78
C ASN A 95 -13.12 -8.75 7.23
N LEU A 96 -13.89 -8.20 6.29
CA LEU A 96 -15.09 -7.42 6.58
C LEU A 96 -16.16 -8.31 7.21
N ASP A 97 -16.40 -9.51 6.70
CA ASP A 97 -17.32 -10.50 7.28
C ASP A 97 -16.94 -10.82 8.72
N VAL A 98 -15.66 -11.07 8.98
CA VAL A 98 -15.14 -11.31 10.34
C VAL A 98 -15.36 -10.09 11.22
N PHE A 99 -15.14 -8.88 10.72
CA PHE A 99 -15.35 -7.64 11.46
C PHE A 99 -16.83 -7.49 11.88
N VAL A 100 -17.77 -7.64 10.96
CA VAL A 100 -19.21 -7.46 11.24
C VAL A 100 -19.83 -8.63 11.99
N SER A 101 -19.20 -9.80 12.01
CA SER A 101 -19.68 -10.97 12.77
C SER A 101 -19.62 -10.81 14.29
N LYS A 102 -18.84 -9.85 14.78
CA LYS A 102 -18.64 -9.61 16.22
C LYS A 102 -19.55 -8.47 16.69
N PRO A 103 -20.04 -8.49 17.95
CA PRO A 103 -20.73 -7.33 18.52
C PRO A 103 -19.81 -6.11 18.49
N VAL A 104 -20.17 -5.09 17.71
CA VAL A 104 -19.47 -3.80 17.65
C VAL A 104 -20.19 -2.81 18.55
N VAL A 105 -19.45 -2.17 19.46
CA VAL A 105 -19.95 -1.10 20.34
C VAL A 105 -19.29 0.21 19.96
N GLY A 106 -19.96 1.34 20.21
CA GLY A 106 -19.43 2.66 19.85
C GLY A 106 -19.78 3.08 18.42
N THR A 107 -18.95 3.93 17.82
CA THR A 107 -19.21 4.55 16.51
C THR A 107 -18.51 3.80 15.40
N ILE A 108 -19.21 3.60 14.27
CA ILE A 108 -18.64 3.05 13.04
C ILE A 108 -18.62 4.15 11.97
N LEU A 109 -17.44 4.44 11.43
CA LEU A 109 -17.26 5.32 10.28
C LEU A 109 -16.78 4.47 9.09
N PRO A 110 -17.57 4.32 8.02
CA PRO A 110 -17.12 3.55 6.86
C PRO A 110 -15.85 4.13 6.21
N ASN A 111 -15.82 5.45 6.03
CA ASN A 111 -14.71 6.19 5.42
C ASN A 111 -14.36 7.38 6.32
N TYR A 112 -13.06 7.66 6.47
CA TYR A 112 -12.58 8.83 7.20
C TYR A 112 -11.26 9.36 6.63
N VAL A 113 -11.16 10.68 6.42
CA VAL A 113 -9.91 11.36 6.09
C VAL A 113 -9.76 12.58 7.00
N GLY A 114 -8.64 12.70 7.71
CA GLY A 114 -8.41 13.81 8.64
C GLY A 114 -7.31 13.55 9.65
N GLU A 115 -7.27 14.33 10.73
CA GLU A 115 -6.42 14.05 11.89
C GLU A 115 -6.94 12.81 12.66
N GLU A 116 -6.10 12.18 13.48
CA GLU A 116 -6.57 11.06 14.31
C GLU A 116 -7.62 11.57 15.34
N PRO A 117 -8.85 11.03 15.34
CA PRO A 117 -9.90 11.51 16.24
C PRO A 117 -9.55 11.25 17.72
N ASP A 118 -9.73 12.26 18.58
CA ASP A 118 -9.76 12.05 20.03
C ASP A 118 -11.10 11.39 20.40
N THR A 119 -11.04 10.10 20.74
CA THR A 119 -12.24 9.33 21.04
C THR A 119 -12.75 9.53 22.47
N GLN A 120 -12.03 10.24 23.33
CA GLN A 120 -12.38 10.44 24.75
C GLN A 120 -12.77 9.14 25.49
N GLY A 121 -12.17 8.01 25.09
CA GLY A 121 -12.43 6.69 25.67
C GLY A 121 -13.62 5.93 25.06
N ALA A 122 -14.35 6.49 24.10
CA ALA A 122 -15.35 5.75 23.33
C ALA A 122 -14.67 4.89 22.23
N PRO A 123 -15.12 3.65 22.00
CA PRO A 123 -14.64 2.88 20.85
C PRO A 123 -15.04 3.53 19.53
N LEU A 124 -14.06 3.76 18.65
CA LEU A 124 -14.26 4.18 17.27
C LEU A 124 -13.76 3.07 16.35
N HIS A 125 -14.58 2.72 15.37
CA HIS A 125 -14.26 1.73 14.35
C HIS A 125 -14.32 2.37 12.98
N VAL A 126 -13.29 2.13 12.17
CA VAL A 126 -13.22 2.60 10.78
C VAL A 126 -13.09 1.41 9.82
N PHE A 127 -13.78 1.46 8.67
CA PHE A 127 -13.51 0.45 7.63
C PHE A 127 -12.29 0.85 6.82
N ARG A 128 -12.21 2.13 6.43
CA ARG A 128 -11.05 2.74 5.80
C ARG A 128 -10.85 4.14 6.37
N ALA A 129 -9.64 4.45 6.80
CA ALA A 129 -9.27 5.78 7.26
C ALA A 129 -7.87 6.19 6.79
N PHE A 130 -7.69 7.48 6.52
CA PHE A 130 -6.37 8.06 6.32
C PHE A 130 -6.12 9.20 7.31
N TYR A 131 -5.12 9.02 8.14
CA TYR A 131 -4.68 10.01 9.13
C TYR A 131 -3.60 10.89 8.51
N ASN A 132 -4.02 12.00 7.90
CA ASN A 132 -3.18 12.81 7.01
C ASN A 132 -1.94 13.41 7.69
N ARG A 133 -2.04 13.77 8.98
CA ARG A 133 -0.94 14.35 9.75
C ARG A 133 0.22 13.39 10.00
N ILE A 134 -0.07 12.09 10.11
CA ILE A 134 0.93 11.05 10.41
C ILE A 134 1.17 10.12 9.22
N GLY A 135 0.44 10.29 8.12
CA GLY A 135 0.60 9.49 6.90
C GLY A 135 0.24 8.02 7.09
N VAL A 136 -0.74 7.72 7.95
CA VAL A 136 -1.16 6.33 8.26
C VAL A 136 -2.48 6.01 7.59
N PHE A 137 -2.50 4.91 6.85
CA PHE A 137 -3.73 4.29 6.34
C PHE A 137 -4.18 3.19 7.30
N GLU A 138 -5.41 3.29 7.79
CA GLU A 138 -6.06 2.26 8.59
C GLU A 138 -7.17 1.59 7.78
N VAL A 139 -7.23 0.27 7.84
CA VAL A 139 -8.30 -0.50 7.19
C VAL A 139 -8.65 -1.71 8.04
N LEU A 140 -9.91 -1.78 8.48
CA LEU A 140 -10.43 -2.81 9.40
C LEU A 140 -9.53 -3.03 10.65
N GLY A 141 -8.97 -1.95 11.20
CA GLY A 141 -8.09 -1.98 12.36
C GLY A 141 -6.61 -2.29 12.07
N HIS A 142 -6.23 -2.55 10.82
CA HIS A 142 -4.83 -2.69 10.43
C HIS A 142 -4.26 -1.35 9.96
N ARG A 143 -3.10 -0.97 10.51
CA ARG A 143 -2.44 0.30 10.22
C ARG A 143 -1.19 0.11 9.36
N PHE A 144 -1.02 0.98 8.37
CA PHE A 144 0.14 1.02 7.47
C PHE A 144 0.65 2.44 7.33
N GLU A 145 1.94 2.64 7.59
CA GLU A 145 2.62 3.88 7.22
C GLU A 145 2.75 3.93 5.69
N LEU A 146 2.23 5.00 5.09
CA LEU A 146 2.15 5.10 3.63
C LEU A 146 3.49 5.48 3.01
N GLN A 147 4.24 6.39 3.64
CA GLN A 147 5.48 6.92 3.08
C GLN A 147 6.53 5.82 2.81
N PRO A 148 6.84 4.89 3.74
CA PRO A 148 7.80 3.83 3.46
C PRO A 148 7.39 2.89 2.31
N ILE A 149 6.08 2.69 2.12
CA ILE A 149 5.54 1.90 1.00
C ILE A 149 5.76 2.64 -0.32
N VAL A 150 5.45 3.94 -0.34
CA VAL A 150 5.62 4.81 -1.51
C VAL A 150 7.10 4.89 -1.92
N ASP A 151 8.01 5.08 -0.96
CA ASP A 151 9.45 5.16 -1.21
C ASP A 151 9.98 3.89 -1.90
N GLU A 152 9.61 2.72 -1.39
CA GLU A 152 9.97 1.43 -1.97
C GLU A 152 9.42 1.26 -3.40
N ILE A 153 8.17 1.69 -3.65
CA ILE A 153 7.57 1.67 -4.99
C ILE A 153 8.36 2.57 -5.96
N TYR A 154 8.73 3.78 -5.54
CA TYR A 154 9.51 4.72 -6.36
C TYR A 154 10.90 4.14 -6.70
N GLU A 155 11.60 3.54 -5.73
CA GLU A 155 12.90 2.92 -5.98
C GLU A 155 12.80 1.76 -6.99
N ILE A 156 11.76 0.92 -6.86
CA ILE A 156 11.50 -0.16 -7.83
C ILE A 156 11.17 0.42 -9.20
N HIS A 157 10.33 1.45 -9.26
CA HIS A 157 9.94 2.10 -10.51
C HIS A 157 11.15 2.68 -11.26
N ARG A 158 12.01 3.42 -10.55
CA ARG A 158 13.22 4.03 -11.11
C ARG A 158 14.13 2.97 -11.75
N LYS A 159 14.30 1.83 -11.09
CA LYS A 159 15.06 0.69 -11.64
C LYS A 159 14.39 0.09 -12.87
N LEU A 160 13.06 -0.05 -12.88
CA LEU A 160 12.33 -0.55 -14.04
C LEU A 160 12.45 0.36 -15.26
N ILE A 161 12.39 1.69 -15.08
CA ILE A 161 12.66 2.66 -16.15
C ILE A 161 14.07 2.47 -16.69
N SER A 162 15.08 2.46 -15.80
CA SER A 162 16.48 2.28 -16.20
C SER A 162 16.72 0.98 -16.96
N PHE A 163 16.08 -0.13 -16.55
CA PHE A 163 16.14 -1.40 -17.28
C PHE A 163 15.47 -1.31 -18.64
N SER A 164 14.32 -0.64 -18.75
CA SER A 164 13.61 -0.42 -20.01
C SER A 164 14.48 0.35 -21.01
N GLU A 165 15.10 1.44 -20.58
CA GLU A 165 16.01 2.26 -21.38
C GLU A 165 17.28 1.49 -21.80
N SER A 166 17.69 0.50 -20.99
CA SER A 166 18.84 -0.37 -21.25
C SER A 166 18.49 -1.64 -22.03
N GLY A 167 17.33 -1.70 -22.69
CA GLY A 167 16.90 -2.83 -23.52
C GLY A 167 16.20 -3.96 -22.75
N TYR A 168 15.54 -3.65 -21.63
CA TYR A 168 14.81 -4.59 -20.76
C TYR A 168 15.67 -5.67 -20.10
N VAL A 169 16.97 -5.40 -19.93
CA VAL A 169 17.90 -6.35 -19.31
C VAL A 169 18.09 -6.03 -17.84
N PHE A 170 17.77 -6.99 -16.97
CA PHE A 170 18.10 -6.97 -15.54
C PHE A 170 19.60 -7.22 -15.36
N ARG A 171 20.40 -6.16 -15.53
CA ARG A 171 21.83 -6.21 -15.24
C ARG A 171 21.99 -6.24 -13.71
N ASN A 172 22.80 -7.17 -13.21
CA ASN A 172 23.11 -7.24 -11.79
C ASN A 172 23.76 -5.91 -11.37
N ALA A 173 23.25 -5.26 -10.33
CA ALA A 173 24.12 -4.49 -9.46
C ALA A 173 25.10 -5.50 -8.86
N VAL A 174 26.38 -5.36 -9.20
CA VAL A 174 27.48 -6.17 -8.64
C VAL A 174 27.60 -5.88 -7.16
#